data_AF-A0A8C5WES0-F1
#
_entry.id   AF-A0A8C5WES0-F1
#
_cell.length_a   1.000
_cell.length_b   1.000
_cell.length_c   1.000
_cell.angle_alpha   90.00
_cell.angle_beta   90.00
_cell.angle_gamma   90.00
#
_symmetry.space_group_name_H-M   'P 1'
#
loop_
_entity.id
_entity.type
_entity.pdbx_description
1 polymer ?
#
loop_
_entity_poly.entity_id
_entity_poly.type
_entity_poly.pdbx_seq_one_letter_code
_entity_poly.pdbx_strand_id
1 'polypeptide(L)'
;MKEEKMLHIPESQWSRGRRPQTAKWKIPKADARRESYSKSVQEPGFPFDTQERCLLKLGEEINRLSRYEVECKKKDQIICTLKNDISHLRSDLHQATQAIVGSDKEDIAPNQNDTLNSLENHEKSHFEGCPVGTDCREESGDTDTYPERLASLLLPVHASKLWETRELIQLDTQSSAKKSTNEVESGVLEDDHHIQYQTNSDILDSQENLIKKLQEELENLKKDHGISKGTIVSLQRIVSFQESQLRKTESEKEILQKHLKERVNQVQAMSAKFSSLRDERKHAETMTIIENENCNLREFVQELKVKLAKRNDMIGDLKSQVQRLQMEVVECQTQVKKREDERSVLQSKVEELECSEQHVKVALEHLQSRFGRFRSKIIQAAFNAPGVKVPQTEIPDHEALEAMQKIIAERSDYHQQLKQMGVKVPPLHSSENNKPTSSAPKKNK
;
A
#
# COMPACT_ATOMS: atom_id res chain seq x y z
N MET A 1 3.35 -56.51 -7.02
CA MET A 1 3.08 -57.17 -8.30
C MET A 1 2.53 -56.12 -9.25
N LYS A 2 3.16 -55.98 -10.43
CA LYS A 2 2.91 -55.02 -11.53
C LYS A 2 3.58 -53.65 -11.42
N GLU A 3 4.88 -53.70 -11.74
CA GLU A 3 5.62 -52.74 -12.56
C GLU A 3 5.03 -52.58 -13.98
N GLU A 4 5.66 -51.67 -14.74
CA GLU A 4 5.63 -51.48 -16.20
C GLU A 4 4.45 -50.67 -16.79
N LYS A 5 4.61 -49.76 -17.76
CA LYS A 5 5.68 -49.46 -18.73
C LYS A 5 5.45 -48.02 -19.24
N MET A 6 6.45 -47.14 -19.18
CA MET A 6 7.19 -46.59 -20.33
C MET A 6 6.42 -46.45 -21.65
N LEU A 7 6.27 -45.19 -22.10
CA LEU A 7 6.19 -44.85 -23.52
C LEU A 7 7.27 -43.79 -23.81
N HIS A 8 8.19 -44.21 -24.67
CA HIS A 8 9.31 -43.49 -25.25
C HIS A 8 8.95 -43.14 -26.71
N ILE A 9 9.86 -42.45 -27.42
CA ILE A 9 9.96 -42.21 -28.89
C ILE A 9 9.60 -40.76 -29.31
N PRO A 10 10.40 -40.06 -30.17
CA PRO A 10 11.85 -40.12 -30.33
C PRO A 10 12.54 -38.74 -30.51
N GLU A 11 13.87 -38.73 -30.34
CA GLU A 11 14.78 -37.73 -30.90
C GLU A 11 14.85 -37.81 -32.42
N SER A 12 14.86 -36.64 -33.07
CA SER A 12 15.51 -36.37 -34.36
C SER A 12 15.57 -34.85 -34.56
N GLN A 13 16.56 -34.21 -35.16
CA GLN A 13 17.98 -34.46 -35.34
C GLN A 13 18.47 -33.17 -36.05
N TRP A 14 19.52 -32.54 -35.52
CA TRP A 14 20.44 -31.58 -36.16
C TRP A 14 19.91 -30.26 -36.76
N SER A 15 20.44 -29.15 -36.22
CA SER A 15 21.18 -28.22 -37.08
C SER A 15 22.29 -27.50 -36.30
N ARG A 16 23.49 -27.69 -36.84
CA ARG A 16 24.77 -27.14 -36.39
C ARG A 16 24.75 -25.61 -36.53
N GLY A 17 24.89 -24.90 -35.41
CA GLY A 17 25.11 -23.45 -35.37
C GLY A 17 26.39 -23.15 -34.57
N ARG A 18 27.38 -22.59 -35.27
CA ARG A 18 28.77 -22.33 -34.85
C ARG A 18 28.95 -21.70 -33.45
N ARG A 19 29.89 -22.26 -32.67
CA ARG A 19 30.57 -21.57 -31.56
C ARG A 19 31.41 -20.40 -32.10
N PRO A 20 31.30 -19.19 -31.55
CA PRO A 20 32.33 -18.18 -31.69
C PRO A 20 33.53 -18.55 -30.82
N GLN A 21 34.72 -18.34 -31.36
CA GLN A 21 35.99 -18.68 -30.75
C GLN A 21 36.29 -17.83 -29.51
N THR A 22 36.99 -18.46 -28.57
CA THR A 22 37.62 -17.84 -27.41
C THR A 22 38.56 -16.70 -27.85
N ALA A 23 38.21 -15.46 -27.54
CA ALA A 23 39.13 -14.34 -27.65
C ALA A 23 40.26 -14.49 -26.62
N LYS A 24 41.47 -14.76 -27.10
CA LYS A 24 42.70 -14.68 -26.32
C LYS A 24 42.99 -13.22 -26.00
N TRP A 25 42.75 -12.81 -24.75
CA TRP A 25 43.24 -11.55 -24.21
C TRP A 25 44.77 -11.62 -24.08
N LYS A 26 45.48 -10.94 -24.99
CA LYS A 26 46.93 -10.66 -24.83
C LYS A 26 47.08 -9.55 -23.79
N ILE A 27 47.76 -9.86 -22.70
CA ILE A 27 48.23 -8.92 -21.69
C ILE A 27 49.42 -8.14 -22.28
N PRO A 28 49.36 -6.80 -22.43
CA PRO A 28 50.56 -6.00 -22.67
C PRO A 28 51.33 -5.85 -21.36
N LYS A 29 52.62 -6.18 -21.40
CA LYS A 29 53.55 -6.06 -20.28
C LYS A 29 53.70 -4.60 -19.85
N ALA A 30 53.75 -4.42 -18.53
CA ALA A 30 54.22 -3.21 -17.88
C ALA A 30 55.67 -2.91 -18.27
N ASP A 31 55.96 -1.62 -18.46
CA ASP A 31 57.23 -0.90 -18.23
C ASP A 31 57.54 0.10 -19.35
N ALA A 32 57.03 1.32 -19.17
CA ALA A 32 57.65 2.52 -19.68
C ALA A 32 57.42 3.67 -18.69
N ARG A 33 58.41 3.83 -17.80
CA ARG A 33 58.90 5.10 -17.24
C ARG A 33 57.93 6.28 -17.20
N ARG A 34 57.36 6.47 -16.01
CA ARG A 34 57.72 7.56 -15.08
C ARG A 34 58.80 8.52 -15.64
N GLU A 35 58.38 9.68 -16.15
CA GLU A 35 58.94 11.03 -15.88
C GLU A 35 58.40 12.04 -16.90
N SER A 36 57.49 12.90 -16.45
CA SER A 36 57.48 14.32 -16.79
C SER A 36 56.51 15.04 -15.86
N TYR A 37 57.11 15.81 -14.96
CA TYR A 37 56.49 16.73 -14.02
C TYR A 37 55.60 17.76 -14.73
N SER A 38 54.49 18.07 -14.07
CA SER A 38 53.91 19.41 -13.90
C SER A 38 53.79 20.31 -15.14
N LYS A 39 52.61 20.26 -15.78
CA LYS A 39 52.06 21.42 -16.48
C LYS A 39 50.54 21.34 -16.56
N SER A 40 49.92 22.49 -16.24
CA SER A 40 48.57 22.94 -16.56
C SER A 40 47.36 22.19 -15.98
N VAL A 41 46.88 22.72 -14.86
CA VAL A 41 45.50 23.25 -14.70
C VAL A 41 44.65 23.18 -15.97
N GLN A 42 43.68 22.26 -15.99
CA GLN A 42 42.29 22.41 -16.43
C GLN A 42 41.68 21.01 -16.50
N GLU A 43 40.94 20.63 -15.45
CA GLU A 43 40.00 19.51 -15.55
C GLU A 43 38.93 19.86 -16.61
N PRO A 44 38.65 18.97 -17.58
CA PRO A 44 37.47 19.10 -18.41
C PRO A 44 36.25 18.81 -17.54
N GLY A 45 35.33 19.77 -17.48
CA GLY A 45 34.17 19.77 -16.60
C GLY A 45 33.36 18.48 -16.63
N PHE A 46 32.86 18.12 -15.44
CA PHE A 46 31.66 17.33 -15.31
C PHE A 46 30.55 17.94 -16.20
N PRO A 47 29.86 17.14 -17.03
CA PRO A 47 28.86 17.67 -17.95
C PRO A 47 27.68 18.24 -17.14
N PHE A 48 27.56 19.57 -17.13
CA PHE A 48 26.44 20.34 -16.58
C PHE A 48 25.08 19.77 -17.01
N ASP A 49 25.01 19.16 -18.20
CA ASP A 49 23.83 18.47 -18.75
C ASP A 49 23.24 17.40 -17.82
N THR A 50 24.04 16.74 -17.00
CA THR A 50 23.54 15.68 -16.11
C THR A 50 22.82 16.25 -14.89
N GLN A 51 23.30 17.38 -14.38
CA GLN A 51 22.70 18.07 -13.23
C GLN A 51 21.42 18.79 -13.65
N GLU A 52 21.43 19.46 -14.80
CA GLU A 52 20.22 20.08 -15.38
C GLU A 52 19.14 19.04 -15.68
N ARG A 53 19.53 17.87 -16.22
CA ARG A 53 18.58 16.78 -16.49
C ARG A 53 18.00 16.16 -15.21
N CYS A 54 18.78 16.09 -14.13
CA CYS A 54 18.27 15.68 -12.83
C CYS A 54 17.31 16.71 -12.23
N LEU A 55 17.61 18.00 -12.36
CA LEU A 55 16.73 19.09 -11.91
C LEU A 55 15.40 19.11 -12.67
N LEU A 56 15.42 18.89 -13.99
CA LEU A 56 14.20 18.74 -14.80
C LEU A 56 13.33 17.58 -14.33
N LYS A 57 13.92 16.40 -14.10
CA LYS A 57 13.19 15.24 -13.56
C LYS A 57 12.61 15.51 -12.17
N LEU A 58 13.36 16.21 -11.31
CA LEU A 58 12.84 16.62 -9.99
C LEU A 58 11.68 17.61 -10.14
N GLY A 59 11.76 18.57 -11.07
CA GLY A 59 10.68 19.51 -11.35
C GLY A 59 9.41 18.84 -11.87
N GLU A 60 9.54 17.85 -12.75
CA GLU A 60 8.43 17.02 -13.23
C GLU A 60 7.80 16.20 -12.09
N GLU A 61 8.63 15.65 -11.20
CA GLU A 61 8.20 14.89 -10.03
C GLU A 61 7.46 15.78 -9.02
N ILE A 62 7.99 16.98 -8.73
CA ILE A 62 7.35 17.97 -7.87
C ILE A 62 5.98 18.37 -8.44
N ASN A 63 5.89 18.62 -9.75
CA ASN A 63 4.61 18.91 -10.42
C ASN A 63 3.64 17.73 -10.34
N ARG A 64 4.12 16.49 -10.45
CA ARG A 64 3.27 15.31 -10.28
C ARG A 64 2.76 15.19 -8.84
N LEU A 65 3.62 15.43 -7.85
CA LEU A 65 3.28 15.39 -6.43
C LEU A 65 2.30 16.51 -6.03
N SER A 66 2.44 17.70 -6.60
CA SER A 66 1.51 18.82 -6.35
C SER A 66 0.06 18.48 -6.72
N ARG A 67 -0.15 17.73 -7.81
CA ARG A 67 -1.50 17.24 -8.18
C ARG A 67 -2.07 16.29 -7.13
N TYR A 68 -1.24 15.40 -6.60
CA TYR A 68 -1.65 14.50 -5.52
C TYR A 68 -1.94 15.25 -4.22
N GLU A 69 -1.22 16.33 -3.92
CA GLU A 69 -1.49 17.16 -2.75
C GLU A 69 -2.89 17.80 -2.81
N VAL A 70 -3.28 18.33 -3.98
CA VAL A 70 -4.63 18.89 -4.20
C VAL A 70 -5.71 17.81 -4.10
N GLU A 71 -5.47 16.65 -4.68
CA GLU A 71 -6.38 15.49 -4.60
C GLU A 71 -6.55 15.02 -3.15
N CYS A 72 -5.48 14.94 -2.37
CA CYS A 72 -5.52 14.60 -0.95
C CYS A 72 -6.35 15.61 -0.17
N LYS A 73 -6.13 16.92 -0.35
CA LYS A 73 -6.94 17.97 0.31
C LYS A 73 -8.43 17.83 -0.01
N LYS A 74 -8.77 17.54 -1.27
CA LYS A 74 -10.16 17.30 -1.69
C LYS A 74 -10.76 16.07 -1.00
N LYS A 75 -10.00 14.97 -0.92
CA LYS A 75 -10.43 13.74 -0.24
C LYS A 75 -10.60 13.96 1.26
N ASP A 76 -9.69 14.67 1.91
CA ASP A 76 -9.80 15.02 3.33
C ASP A 76 -11.05 15.86 3.61
N GLN A 77 -11.39 16.78 2.71
CA GLN A 77 -12.63 17.57 2.83
C GLN A 77 -13.88 16.70 2.71
N ILE A 78 -13.90 15.75 1.76
CA ILE A 78 -15.00 14.77 1.62
C ILE A 78 -15.11 13.90 2.88
N ILE A 79 -13.98 13.44 3.43
CA ILE A 79 -13.95 12.65 4.66
C ILE A 79 -14.53 13.47 5.82
N CYS A 80 -14.19 14.75 5.95
CA CYS A 80 -14.77 15.64 6.96
C CYS A 80 -16.30 15.76 6.80
N THR A 81 -16.80 15.94 5.57
CA THR A 81 -18.26 15.99 5.34
C THR A 81 -18.95 14.68 5.71
N LEU A 82 -18.40 13.53 5.30
CA LEU A 82 -18.97 12.22 5.62
C LEU A 82 -18.92 11.94 7.13
N LYS A 83 -17.87 12.35 7.84
CA LYS A 83 -17.79 12.24 9.30
C LYS A 83 -18.87 13.07 10.00
N ASN A 84 -19.16 14.26 9.49
CA ASN A 84 -20.24 15.09 10.01
C ASN A 84 -21.61 14.45 9.76
N ASP A 85 -21.86 13.92 8.55
CA ASP A 85 -23.11 13.24 8.21
C ASP A 85 -23.33 11.99 9.07
N ILE A 86 -22.29 11.18 9.28
CA ILE A 86 -22.34 10.01 10.17
C ILE A 86 -22.66 10.44 11.61
N SER A 87 -22.08 11.56 12.07
CA SER A 87 -22.35 12.09 13.42
C SER A 87 -23.79 12.57 13.54
N HIS A 88 -24.32 13.23 12.51
CA HIS A 88 -25.71 13.67 12.44
C HIS A 88 -26.67 12.47 12.45
N LEU A 89 -26.46 11.50 11.56
CA LEU A 89 -27.28 10.28 11.49
C LEU A 89 -27.24 9.48 12.80
N ARG A 90 -26.09 9.44 13.48
CA ARG A 90 -25.98 8.82 14.81
C ARG A 90 -26.79 9.59 15.86
N SER A 91 -26.78 10.91 15.82
CA SER A 91 -27.61 11.75 16.69
C SER A 91 -29.09 11.53 16.44
N ASP A 92 -29.53 11.53 15.17
CA ASP A 92 -30.92 11.28 14.78
C ASP A 92 -31.40 9.90 15.21
N LEU A 93 -30.54 8.88 15.04
CA LEU A 93 -30.83 7.52 15.47
C LEU A 93 -30.93 7.43 17.00
N HIS A 94 -30.05 8.12 17.73
CA HIS A 94 -30.13 8.17 19.18
C HIS A 94 -31.40 8.90 19.67
N GLN A 95 -31.77 10.00 19.01
CA GLN A 95 -33.00 10.73 19.31
C GLN A 95 -34.26 9.92 18.99
N ALA A 96 -34.28 9.21 17.86
CA ALA A 96 -35.36 8.29 17.51
C ALA A 96 -35.46 7.12 18.49
N THR A 97 -34.32 6.59 18.95
CA THR A 97 -34.28 5.51 19.96
C THR A 97 -34.79 6.01 21.31
N GLN A 98 -34.40 7.22 21.74
CA GLN A 98 -34.93 7.83 22.97
C GLN A 98 -36.43 8.15 22.86
N ALA A 99 -36.92 8.56 21.69
CA ALA A 99 -38.35 8.77 21.45
C ALA A 99 -39.17 7.48 21.52
N ILE A 100 -38.58 6.32 21.18
CA ILE A 100 -39.21 5.00 21.27
C ILE A 100 -39.20 4.47 22.72
N VAL A 101 -38.17 4.81 23.51
CA VAL A 101 -38.05 4.38 24.92
C VAL A 101 -38.77 5.32 25.90
N GLY A 102 -39.11 6.54 25.46
CA GLY A 102 -39.75 7.57 26.30
C GLY A 102 -41.24 7.38 26.61
N SER A 103 -41.89 6.30 26.18
CA SER A 103 -43.33 6.07 26.41
C SER A 103 -43.68 5.06 27.50
N ASP A 104 -42.73 4.28 28.03
CA ASP A 104 -43.01 3.37 29.14
C ASP A 104 -42.01 3.60 30.27
N LYS A 105 -42.51 4.21 31.35
CA LYS A 105 -41.86 4.13 32.66
C LYS A 105 -41.92 2.67 33.11
N GLU A 106 -40.77 2.03 33.24
CA GLU A 106 -40.54 1.10 34.34
C GLU A 106 -39.04 0.97 34.63
N ASP A 107 -38.72 1.11 35.91
CA ASP A 107 -37.39 0.96 36.49
C ASP A 107 -36.79 -0.42 36.19
N ILE A 108 -35.50 -0.47 35.84
CA ILE A 108 -34.51 -1.47 36.27
C ILE A 108 -33.14 -1.06 35.70
N ALA A 109 -32.15 -0.87 36.57
CA ALA A 109 -30.72 -0.89 36.25
C ALA A 109 -30.09 -2.18 36.78
N PRO A 110 -28.81 -2.48 36.47
CA PRO A 110 -28.17 -2.59 35.16
C PRO A 110 -27.50 -3.99 35.02
N ASN A 111 -27.23 -4.46 33.80
CA ASN A 111 -26.24 -5.54 33.65
C ASN A 111 -25.46 -5.47 32.33
N GLN A 112 -24.15 -5.38 32.52
CA GLN A 112 -23.01 -5.81 31.70
C GLN A 112 -23.29 -6.22 30.26
N ASN A 113 -22.63 -5.54 29.32
CA ASN A 113 -21.74 -6.17 28.36
C ASN A 113 -20.83 -5.13 27.70
N ASP A 114 -19.65 -4.99 28.30
CA ASP A 114 -18.44 -4.69 27.56
C ASP A 114 -18.27 -5.73 26.45
N THR A 115 -18.04 -5.29 25.21
CA THR A 115 -17.02 -5.78 24.29
C THR A 115 -17.26 -5.13 22.92
N LEU A 116 -16.53 -4.06 22.63
CA LEU A 116 -16.05 -3.59 21.31
C LEU A 116 -15.90 -2.07 21.31
N ASN A 117 -14.92 -1.58 22.05
CA ASN A 117 -14.27 -0.29 21.80
C ASN A 117 -12.83 -0.37 22.30
N SER A 118 -11.99 -1.00 21.48
CA SER A 118 -10.54 -0.87 21.57
C SER A 118 -10.01 -1.05 20.17
N LEU A 119 -9.83 0.07 19.48
CA LEU A 119 -8.76 0.37 18.50
C LEU A 119 -9.13 1.65 17.76
N GLU A 120 -9.10 2.78 18.45
CA GLU A 120 -8.84 4.07 17.79
C GLU A 120 -8.57 5.10 18.88
N ASN A 121 -7.29 5.29 19.19
CA ASN A 121 -6.70 6.54 19.68
C ASN A 121 -5.21 6.32 19.93
N HIS A 122 -4.41 6.60 18.91
CA HIS A 122 -3.10 7.22 19.12
C HIS A 122 -2.86 8.23 18.00
N GLU A 123 -2.30 9.36 18.40
CA GLU A 123 -1.77 10.46 17.60
C GLU A 123 -2.75 11.59 17.21
N LYS A 124 -3.09 12.35 18.26
CA LYS A 124 -3.16 13.81 18.20
C LYS A 124 -1.74 14.38 18.37
N SER A 125 -1.26 15.17 17.42
CA SER A 125 -0.43 16.34 17.76
C SER A 125 -0.44 17.40 16.65
N HIS A 126 -0.86 18.60 17.05
CA HIS A 126 -0.40 19.91 16.57
C HIS A 126 -0.44 20.24 15.07
N PHE A 127 -1.44 21.01 14.66
CA PHE A 127 -1.16 22.34 14.09
C PHE A 127 -2.33 23.30 14.36
N GLU A 128 -1.98 24.43 14.93
CA GLU A 128 -2.83 25.54 15.38
C GLU A 128 -2.58 26.69 14.39
N GLY A 129 -3.61 27.28 13.77
CA GLY A 129 -3.37 28.30 12.75
C GLY A 129 -4.54 28.84 11.95
N CYS A 130 -5.37 29.62 12.65
CA CYS A 130 -6.07 30.83 12.20
C CYS A 130 -7.35 30.81 11.33
N PRO A 131 -8.20 31.84 11.53
CA PRO A 131 -9.55 31.97 11.00
C PRO A 131 -9.61 32.94 9.79
N VAL A 132 -10.74 32.98 9.08
CA VAL A 132 -11.37 34.17 8.45
C VAL A 132 -12.50 33.71 7.53
N GLY A 133 -13.74 34.04 7.91
CA GLY A 133 -14.58 35.04 7.26
C GLY A 133 -15.01 34.89 5.79
N THR A 134 -16.29 35.25 5.61
CA THR A 134 -17.00 35.77 4.44
C THR A 134 -17.73 34.81 3.48
N ASP A 135 -19.07 34.93 3.59
CA ASP A 135 -20.11 35.00 2.56
C ASP A 135 -20.20 33.94 1.47
N CYS A 136 -21.37 33.29 1.41
CA CYS A 136 -22.25 33.40 0.24
C CYS A 136 -23.71 33.22 0.66
N ARG A 137 -24.49 34.25 0.32
CA ARG A 137 -25.92 34.44 0.50
C ARG A 137 -26.63 34.09 -0.82
N GLU A 138 -27.80 33.47 -0.68
CA GLU A 138 -28.99 33.39 -1.57
C GLU A 138 -28.79 33.35 -3.10
N GLU A 139 -29.34 32.32 -3.77
CA GLU A 139 -30.53 32.53 -4.62
C GLU A 139 -31.24 31.21 -5.01
N SER A 140 -32.56 31.32 -5.00
CA SER A 140 -33.63 30.39 -5.34
C SER A 140 -33.74 30.07 -6.83
N GLY A 141 -34.29 28.90 -7.15
CA GLY A 141 -34.80 28.58 -8.50
C GLY A 141 -35.56 27.26 -8.52
N ASP A 142 -36.89 27.35 -8.42
CA ASP A 142 -37.87 26.27 -8.55
C ASP A 142 -37.77 25.51 -9.88
N THR A 143 -38.12 24.22 -9.87
CA THR A 143 -38.99 23.60 -10.89
C THR A 143 -39.66 22.34 -10.33
N ASP A 144 -40.98 22.29 -10.49
CA ASP A 144 -41.94 21.26 -10.11
C ASP A 144 -41.59 19.83 -10.60
N THR A 145 -42.06 18.81 -9.85
CA THR A 145 -42.93 17.72 -10.38
C THR A 145 -43.39 16.79 -9.24
N TYR A 146 -44.69 16.89 -8.93
CA TYR A 146 -45.67 15.91 -8.42
C TYR A 146 -45.34 14.88 -7.30
N PRO A 147 -46.19 14.79 -6.26
CA PRO A 147 -46.12 13.77 -5.22
C PRO A 147 -47.01 12.56 -5.55
N GLU A 148 -46.44 11.36 -5.44
CA GLU A 148 -47.19 10.10 -5.49
C GLU A 148 -47.35 9.54 -4.07
N ARG A 149 -48.56 9.03 -3.80
CA ARG A 149 -48.97 8.15 -2.67
C ARG A 149 -49.68 8.79 -1.48
N LEU A 150 -50.88 9.27 -1.75
CA LEU A 150 -52.04 9.00 -0.89
C LEU A 150 -52.85 7.85 -1.50
N ALA A 151 -52.75 6.64 -0.93
CA ALA A 151 -53.79 5.60 -0.99
C ALA A 151 -53.42 4.42 -0.06
N SER A 152 -53.43 4.68 1.25
CA SER A 152 -53.57 3.62 2.26
C SER A 152 -54.78 3.96 3.12
N LEU A 153 -55.95 3.86 2.49
CA LEU A 153 -57.25 3.81 3.15
C LEU A 153 -57.85 2.43 2.86
N LEU A 154 -57.42 1.45 3.65
CA LEU A 154 -58.14 0.19 3.81
C LEU A 154 -59.22 0.41 4.86
N LEU A 155 -60.42 0.77 4.39
CA LEU A 155 -61.67 0.56 5.10
C LEU A 155 -62.59 -0.25 4.18
N PRO A 156 -63.02 -1.46 4.58
CA PRO A 156 -64.11 -2.14 3.90
C PRO A 156 -65.44 -1.47 4.28
N VAL A 157 -65.96 -0.63 3.38
CA VAL A 157 -67.36 -0.22 3.42
C VAL A 157 -68.20 -1.38 2.91
N HIS A 158 -68.88 -2.02 3.85
CA HIS A 158 -70.29 -2.41 3.76
C HIS A 158 -70.89 -2.57 2.35
N ALA A 159 -70.91 -3.81 1.85
CA ALA A 159 -71.83 -4.25 0.80
C ALA A 159 -72.31 -5.68 1.12
N SER A 160 -73.04 -5.82 2.23
CA SER A 160 -73.76 -7.05 2.60
C SER A 160 -75.20 -6.75 3.04
N LYS A 161 -75.81 -5.71 2.46
CA LYS A 161 -77.26 -5.51 2.53
C LYS A 161 -77.72 -5.05 1.17
N LEU A 162 -78.36 -5.96 0.44
CA LEU A 162 -79.47 -5.75 -0.49
C LEU A 162 -79.65 -7.03 -1.33
N TRP A 163 -80.24 -8.05 -0.71
CA TRP A 163 -81.22 -8.86 -1.42
C TRP A 163 -82.38 -9.09 -0.45
N GLU A 164 -83.53 -8.67 -0.93
CA GLU A 164 -84.78 -8.44 -0.25
C GLU A 164 -85.37 -9.68 0.43
N THR A 165 -85.96 -9.44 1.61
CA THR A 165 -87.34 -9.82 1.95
C THR A 165 -87.96 -10.91 1.06
N ARG A 166 -87.77 -12.16 1.47
CA ARG A 166 -88.70 -13.24 1.11
C ARG A 166 -89.77 -13.32 2.20
N GLU A 167 -90.71 -12.37 2.16
CA GLU A 167 -92.01 -12.58 2.80
C GLU A 167 -92.69 -13.77 2.13
N LEU A 168 -92.93 -14.82 2.91
CA LEU A 168 -93.85 -15.88 2.55
C LEU A 168 -95.27 -15.32 2.68
N ILE A 169 -95.83 -14.86 1.57
CA ILE A 169 -97.29 -14.76 1.41
C ILE A 169 -97.81 -16.20 1.29
N GLN A 170 -98.09 -16.84 2.43
CA GLN A 170 -99.12 -17.87 2.53
C GLN A 170 -100.45 -17.12 2.75
N LEU A 171 -101.13 -16.77 1.66
CA LEU A 171 -102.55 -16.43 1.72
C LEU A 171 -103.33 -17.73 1.67
N ASP A 172 -103.45 -18.39 2.83
CA ASP A 172 -104.51 -19.35 3.04
C ASP A 172 -105.80 -18.56 3.28
N THR A 173 -106.74 -18.71 2.35
CA THR A 173 -108.00 -17.98 2.31
C THR A 173 -108.96 -18.66 3.30
N GLN A 174 -108.82 -18.39 4.60
CA GLN A 174 -109.85 -18.73 5.58
C GLN A 174 -110.86 -17.58 5.70
N SER A 175 -111.97 -17.78 4.96
CA SER A 175 -113.32 -17.29 5.19
C SER A 175 -113.58 -16.64 6.56
N SER A 176 -113.51 -15.32 6.64
CA SER A 176 -114.20 -14.52 7.66
C SER A 176 -115.55 -14.07 7.10
N ALA A 177 -116.58 -14.89 7.30
CA ALA A 177 -117.96 -14.45 7.15
C ALA A 177 -118.36 -13.67 8.41
N LYS A 178 -118.11 -12.36 8.42
CA LYS A 178 -118.82 -11.41 9.29
C LYS A 178 -120.20 -11.21 8.68
N LYS A 179 -121.25 -11.81 9.28
CA LYS A 179 -122.62 -11.34 9.10
C LYS A 179 -123.11 -10.72 10.41
N SER A 180 -123.60 -9.51 10.26
CA SER A 180 -124.03 -8.54 11.25
C SER A 180 -125.25 -8.99 12.05
N THR A 181 -125.17 -8.68 13.35
CA THR A 181 -126.21 -8.07 14.19
C THR A 181 -127.38 -7.40 13.45
N ASN A 182 -128.62 -7.78 13.77
CA ASN A 182 -129.55 -6.92 14.52
C ASN A 182 -130.86 -7.65 14.87
N GLU A 183 -131.19 -7.54 16.16
CA GLU A 183 -132.48 -7.31 16.81
C GLU A 183 -133.76 -7.35 15.95
N VAL A 184 -134.78 -8.09 16.40
CA VAL A 184 -135.99 -7.57 17.06
C VAL A 184 -137.00 -8.72 17.16
N GLU A 185 -137.26 -9.15 18.39
CA GLU A 185 -138.42 -9.96 18.76
C GLU A 185 -139.49 -8.98 19.23
N SER A 186 -140.57 -8.81 18.45
CA SER A 186 -141.80 -8.15 18.93
C SER A 186 -142.97 -8.41 17.98
N GLY A 187 -144.12 -8.75 18.55
CA GLY A 187 -145.40 -8.27 18.04
C GLY A 187 -146.10 -9.06 16.93
N VAL A 188 -146.57 -10.25 17.27
CA VAL A 188 -147.90 -10.80 16.90
C VAL A 188 -148.95 -9.82 17.47
N LEU A 189 -149.99 -9.26 16.82
CA LEU A 189 -150.79 -9.54 15.62
C LEU A 189 -151.55 -8.24 15.21
N GLU A 190 -152.19 -8.23 14.02
CA GLU A 190 -153.25 -7.25 13.70
C GLU A 190 -153.20 -6.65 12.27
N ASP A 191 -153.65 -7.39 11.24
CA ASP A 191 -154.19 -6.90 9.94
C ASP A 191 -153.32 -6.19 8.89
N ASP A 192 -152.88 -6.90 7.81
CA ASP A 192 -152.95 -6.45 6.38
C ASP A 192 -152.25 -7.43 5.39
N HIS A 193 -152.91 -8.54 5.03
CA HIS A 193 -152.32 -9.68 4.30
C HIS A 193 -152.04 -9.48 2.78
N HIS A 194 -152.24 -8.30 2.19
CA HIS A 194 -152.09 -8.09 0.73
C HIS A 194 -150.86 -7.27 0.31
N ILE A 195 -150.33 -6.38 1.16
CA ILE A 195 -149.13 -5.57 0.86
C ILE A 195 -147.82 -6.38 1.07
N GLN A 196 -147.89 -7.44 1.89
CA GLN A 196 -146.74 -8.25 2.27
C GLN A 196 -146.27 -9.27 1.20
N TYR A 197 -147.15 -9.69 0.27
CA TYR A 197 -146.76 -10.61 -0.82
C TYR A 197 -146.04 -9.90 -1.98
N GLN A 198 -146.47 -8.67 -2.31
CA GLN A 198 -145.85 -7.88 -3.38
C GLN A 198 -144.44 -7.41 -2.98
N THR A 199 -144.31 -6.91 -1.74
CA THR A 199 -143.02 -6.47 -1.17
C THR A 199 -142.04 -7.62 -1.00
N ASN A 200 -142.49 -8.80 -0.57
CA ASN A 200 -141.64 -9.99 -0.51
C ASN A 200 -141.21 -10.47 -1.91
N SER A 201 -142.05 -10.37 -2.94
CA SER A 201 -141.68 -10.71 -4.32
C SER A 201 -140.62 -9.76 -4.89
N ASP A 202 -140.79 -8.45 -4.72
CA ASP A 202 -139.83 -7.44 -5.19
C ASP A 202 -138.48 -7.55 -4.46
N ILE A 203 -138.50 -7.93 -3.18
CA ILE A 203 -137.30 -8.24 -2.39
C ILE A 203 -136.62 -9.50 -2.92
N LEU A 204 -137.37 -10.55 -3.25
CA LEU A 204 -136.82 -11.79 -3.83
C LEU A 204 -136.20 -11.54 -5.21
N ASP A 205 -136.86 -10.78 -6.09
CA ASP A 205 -136.33 -10.41 -7.42
C ASP A 205 -135.08 -9.53 -7.31
N SER A 206 -135.05 -8.62 -6.32
CA SER A 206 -133.86 -7.81 -6.00
C SER A 206 -132.69 -8.67 -5.49
N GLN A 207 -132.98 -9.63 -4.61
CA GLN A 207 -132.01 -10.59 -4.11
C GLN A 207 -131.49 -11.51 -5.23
N GLU A 208 -132.34 -11.97 -6.14
CA GLU A 208 -131.95 -12.79 -7.29
C GLU A 208 -131.07 -12.00 -8.27
N ASN A 209 -131.42 -10.74 -8.55
CA ASN A 209 -130.60 -9.86 -9.39
C ASN A 209 -129.24 -9.53 -8.74
N LEU A 210 -129.19 -9.38 -7.41
CA LEU A 210 -127.93 -9.23 -6.68
C LEU A 210 -127.07 -10.49 -6.78
N ILE A 211 -127.66 -11.67 -6.63
CA ILE A 211 -126.96 -12.96 -6.80
C ILE A 211 -126.39 -13.08 -8.22
N LYS A 212 -127.16 -12.73 -9.27
CA LYS A 212 -126.69 -12.72 -10.66
C LYS A 212 -125.51 -11.77 -10.87
N LYS A 213 -125.57 -10.55 -10.31
CA LYS A 213 -124.46 -9.57 -10.37
C LYS A 213 -123.22 -10.10 -9.65
N LEU A 214 -123.37 -10.67 -8.46
CA LEU A 214 -122.26 -11.27 -7.71
C LEU A 214 -121.66 -12.47 -8.47
N GLN A 215 -122.47 -13.27 -9.15
CA GLN A 215 -122.00 -14.36 -10.00
C GLN A 215 -121.21 -13.84 -11.21
N GLU A 216 -121.68 -12.78 -11.86
CA GLU A 216 -120.97 -12.13 -12.97
C GLU A 216 -119.63 -11.51 -12.51
N GLU A 217 -119.63 -10.79 -11.38
CA GLU A 217 -118.41 -10.24 -10.77
C GLU A 217 -117.43 -11.35 -10.40
N LEU A 218 -117.90 -12.47 -9.86
CA LEU A 218 -117.06 -13.63 -9.53
C LEU A 218 -116.45 -14.26 -10.79
N GLU A 219 -117.24 -14.39 -11.87
CA GLU A 219 -116.72 -14.88 -13.16
C GLU A 219 -115.73 -13.91 -13.82
N ASN A 220 -115.96 -12.60 -13.71
CA ASN A 220 -115.00 -11.59 -14.18
C ASN A 220 -113.70 -11.63 -13.37
N LEU A 221 -113.80 -11.71 -12.03
CA LEU A 221 -112.64 -11.83 -11.15
C LEU A 221 -111.83 -13.12 -11.43
N LYS A 222 -112.49 -14.23 -11.76
CA LYS A 222 -111.83 -15.47 -12.19
C LYS A 222 -111.05 -15.30 -13.49
N LYS A 223 -111.61 -14.60 -14.49
CA LYS A 223 -110.92 -14.30 -15.75
C LYS A 223 -109.70 -13.44 -15.50
N ASP A 224 -109.85 -12.37 -14.72
CA ASP A 224 -108.75 -11.47 -14.35
C ASP A 224 -107.66 -12.19 -13.56
N HIS A 225 -108.06 -13.08 -12.63
CA HIS A 225 -107.12 -13.95 -11.93
C HIS A 225 -106.38 -14.89 -12.89
N GLY A 226 -107.08 -15.48 -13.86
CA GLY A 226 -106.47 -16.32 -14.91
C GLY A 226 -105.43 -15.56 -15.74
N ILE A 227 -105.74 -14.33 -16.16
CA ILE A 227 -104.82 -13.44 -16.89
C ILE A 227 -103.63 -13.07 -16.01
N SER A 228 -103.87 -12.62 -14.78
CA SER A 228 -102.82 -12.28 -13.83
C SER A 228 -101.89 -13.46 -13.56
N LYS A 229 -102.44 -14.66 -13.36
CA LYS A 229 -101.68 -15.91 -13.21
C LYS A 229 -100.84 -16.21 -14.44
N GLY A 230 -101.38 -16.04 -15.65
CA GLY A 230 -100.64 -16.19 -16.91
C GLY A 230 -99.47 -15.20 -17.03
N THR A 231 -99.72 -13.92 -16.70
CA THR A 231 -98.70 -12.87 -16.67
C THR A 231 -97.60 -13.19 -15.68
N ILE A 232 -97.94 -13.59 -14.45
CA ILE A 232 -96.99 -14.00 -13.41
C ILE A 232 -96.11 -15.15 -13.91
N VAL A 233 -96.70 -16.19 -14.52
CA VAL A 233 -95.93 -17.32 -15.07
C VAL A 233 -94.99 -16.86 -16.20
N SER A 234 -95.44 -15.96 -17.07
CA SER A 234 -94.61 -15.44 -18.17
C SER A 234 -93.43 -14.59 -17.65
N LEU A 235 -93.67 -13.71 -16.68
CA LEU A 235 -92.63 -12.90 -16.03
C LEU A 235 -91.65 -13.80 -15.28
N GLN A 236 -92.13 -14.82 -14.58
CA GLN A 236 -91.28 -15.78 -13.88
C GLN A 236 -90.33 -16.52 -14.84
N ARG A 237 -90.78 -16.87 -16.05
CA ARG A 237 -89.91 -17.43 -17.10
C ARG A 237 -88.84 -16.44 -17.56
N ILE A 238 -89.22 -15.17 -17.78
CA ILE A 238 -88.27 -14.12 -18.17
C ILE A 238 -87.21 -13.91 -17.08
N VAL A 239 -87.62 -13.80 -15.82
CA VAL A 239 -86.71 -13.65 -14.67
C VAL A 239 -85.76 -14.85 -14.59
N SER A 240 -86.28 -16.08 -14.67
CA SER A 240 -85.46 -17.30 -14.64
C SER A 240 -84.42 -17.33 -15.77
N PHE A 241 -84.79 -16.87 -16.97
CA PHE A 241 -83.88 -16.77 -18.11
C PHE A 241 -82.80 -15.71 -17.86
N GLN A 242 -83.19 -14.52 -17.39
CA GLN A 242 -82.26 -13.43 -17.07
C GLN A 242 -81.29 -13.83 -15.95
N GLU A 243 -81.74 -14.52 -14.90
CA GLU A 243 -80.88 -15.06 -13.85
C GLU A 243 -79.86 -16.06 -14.40
N SER A 244 -80.26 -16.93 -15.33
CA SER A 244 -79.35 -17.87 -15.98
C SER A 244 -78.29 -17.14 -16.80
N GLN A 245 -78.68 -16.09 -17.52
CA GLN A 245 -77.75 -15.27 -18.28
C GLN A 245 -76.80 -14.51 -17.35
N LEU A 246 -77.30 -13.98 -16.23
CA LEU A 246 -76.48 -13.32 -15.21
C LEU A 246 -75.43 -14.28 -14.65
N ARG A 247 -75.83 -15.48 -14.21
CA ARG A 247 -74.91 -16.52 -13.73
C ARG A 247 -73.83 -16.88 -14.76
N LYS A 248 -74.21 -16.96 -16.04
CA LYS A 248 -73.24 -17.20 -17.12
C LYS A 248 -72.22 -16.06 -17.22
N THR A 249 -72.68 -14.81 -17.28
CA THR A 249 -71.79 -13.65 -17.34
C THR A 249 -70.91 -13.49 -16.11
N GLU A 250 -71.41 -13.85 -14.92
CA GLU A 250 -70.64 -13.88 -13.68
C GLU A 250 -69.51 -14.91 -13.76
N SER A 251 -69.80 -16.12 -14.23
CA SER A 251 -68.77 -17.16 -14.42
C SER A 251 -67.70 -16.75 -15.44
N GLU A 252 -68.09 -16.09 -16.54
CA GLU A 252 -67.16 -15.56 -17.54
C GLU A 252 -66.28 -14.45 -16.95
N LYS A 253 -66.86 -13.54 -16.15
CA LYS A 253 -66.13 -12.50 -15.42
C LYS A 253 -65.10 -13.12 -14.46
N GLU A 254 -65.48 -14.15 -13.71
CA GLU A 254 -64.55 -14.84 -12.80
C GLU A 254 -63.37 -15.48 -13.54
N ILE A 255 -63.63 -16.14 -14.67
CA ILE A 255 -62.59 -16.74 -15.52
C ILE A 255 -61.65 -15.66 -16.07
N LEU A 256 -62.20 -14.57 -16.61
CA LEU A 256 -61.40 -13.45 -17.11
C LEU A 256 -60.58 -12.79 -15.99
N GLN A 257 -61.13 -12.66 -14.78
CA GLN A 257 -60.41 -12.14 -13.63
C GLN A 257 -59.25 -13.06 -13.21
N LYS A 258 -59.43 -14.38 -13.28
CA LYS A 258 -58.35 -15.36 -13.04
C LYS A 258 -57.25 -15.22 -14.09
N HIS A 259 -57.60 -15.13 -15.38
CA HIS A 259 -56.62 -14.91 -16.44
C HIS A 259 -55.87 -13.58 -16.29
N LEU A 260 -56.54 -12.50 -15.90
CA LEU A 260 -55.89 -11.22 -15.65
C LEU A 260 -54.86 -11.33 -14.52
N LYS A 261 -55.22 -11.97 -13.39
CA LYS A 261 -54.29 -12.22 -12.28
C LYS A 261 -53.09 -13.06 -12.72
N GLU A 262 -53.31 -14.10 -13.51
CA GLU A 262 -52.24 -14.94 -14.05
C GLU A 262 -51.29 -14.15 -14.97
N ARG A 263 -51.83 -13.29 -15.84
CA ARG A 263 -51.03 -12.41 -16.70
C ARG A 263 -50.25 -11.37 -15.89
N VAL A 264 -50.84 -10.80 -14.85
CA VAL A 264 -50.14 -9.90 -13.91
C VAL A 264 -48.96 -10.63 -13.26
N ASN A 265 -49.20 -11.85 -12.74
CA ASN A 265 -48.15 -12.67 -12.14
C ASN A 265 -47.03 -13.01 -13.15
N GLN A 266 -47.40 -13.34 -14.40
CA GLN A 266 -46.44 -13.61 -15.46
C GLN A 266 -45.56 -12.40 -15.78
N VAL A 267 -46.17 -11.21 -15.92
CA VAL A 267 -45.44 -9.96 -16.17
C VAL A 267 -44.53 -9.61 -14.99
N GLN A 268 -45.01 -9.78 -13.76
CA GLN A 268 -44.20 -9.58 -12.55
C GLN A 268 -43.01 -10.55 -12.50
N ALA A 269 -43.21 -11.82 -12.84
CA ALA A 269 -42.14 -12.81 -12.91
C ALA A 269 -41.13 -12.50 -14.02
N MET A 270 -41.58 -12.04 -15.19
CA MET A 270 -40.69 -11.58 -16.26
C MET A 270 -39.90 -10.34 -15.82
N SER A 271 -40.55 -9.37 -15.17
CA SER A 271 -39.90 -8.17 -14.62
C SER A 271 -38.79 -8.55 -13.63
N ALA A 272 -39.08 -9.46 -12.70
CA ALA A 272 -38.07 -9.96 -11.75
C ALA A 272 -36.89 -10.64 -12.46
N LYS A 273 -37.15 -11.44 -13.50
CA LYS A 273 -36.09 -12.05 -14.32
C LYS A 273 -35.23 -10.99 -15.01
N PHE A 274 -35.83 -9.97 -15.63
CA PHE A 274 -35.07 -8.89 -16.27
C PHE A 274 -34.25 -8.06 -15.28
N SER A 275 -34.75 -7.83 -14.07
CA SER A 275 -33.99 -7.19 -13.00
C SER A 275 -32.77 -8.04 -12.61
N SER A 276 -32.97 -9.34 -12.36
CA SER A 276 -31.85 -10.24 -12.02
C SER A 276 -30.80 -10.35 -13.12
N LEU A 277 -31.21 -10.42 -14.40
CA LEU A 277 -30.27 -10.45 -15.53
C LEU A 277 -29.47 -9.14 -15.67
N ARG A 278 -30.11 -8.00 -15.37
CA ARG A 278 -29.43 -6.71 -15.39
C ARG A 278 -28.38 -6.63 -14.28
N ASP A 279 -28.71 -7.10 -13.09
CA ASP A 279 -27.78 -7.08 -11.96
C ASP A 279 -26.66 -8.10 -12.12
N GLU A 280 -26.95 -9.30 -12.64
CA GLU A 280 -25.93 -10.30 -13.02
C GLU A 280 -24.93 -9.73 -14.02
N ARG A 281 -25.40 -9.00 -15.04
CA ARG A 281 -24.53 -8.32 -16.01
C ARG A 281 -23.62 -7.30 -15.33
N LYS A 282 -24.15 -6.46 -14.44
CA LYS A 282 -23.33 -5.50 -13.68
C LYS A 282 -22.29 -6.22 -12.83
N HIS A 283 -22.67 -7.32 -12.18
CA HIS A 283 -21.73 -8.13 -11.39
C HIS A 283 -20.62 -8.72 -12.27
N ALA A 284 -20.94 -9.25 -13.46
CA ALA A 284 -19.94 -9.74 -14.41
C ALA A 284 -18.97 -8.64 -14.88
N GLU A 285 -19.47 -7.42 -15.14
CA GLU A 285 -18.64 -6.26 -15.48
C GLU A 285 -17.70 -5.89 -14.31
N THR A 286 -18.20 -5.84 -13.08
CA THR A 286 -17.35 -5.61 -11.89
C THR A 286 -16.31 -6.71 -11.66
N MET A 287 -16.68 -7.97 -11.90
CA MET A 287 -15.76 -9.10 -11.78
C MET A 287 -14.61 -8.99 -12.78
N THR A 288 -14.92 -8.61 -14.04
CA THR A 288 -13.91 -8.40 -15.08
C THR A 288 -12.92 -7.29 -14.69
N ILE A 289 -13.40 -6.20 -14.07
CA ILE A 289 -12.54 -5.11 -13.59
C ILE A 289 -11.60 -5.62 -12.48
N ILE A 290 -12.14 -6.35 -11.49
CA ILE A 290 -11.37 -6.92 -10.39
C ILE A 290 -10.34 -7.94 -10.91
N GLU A 291 -10.68 -8.76 -11.90
CA GLU A 291 -9.76 -9.71 -12.53
C GLU A 291 -8.61 -9.00 -13.24
N ASN A 292 -8.92 -7.92 -13.98
CA ASN A 292 -7.92 -7.09 -14.65
C ASN A 292 -6.97 -6.42 -13.64
N GLU A 293 -7.51 -5.84 -12.56
CA GLU A 293 -6.70 -5.26 -11.48
C GLU A 293 -5.81 -6.31 -10.81
N ASN A 294 -6.33 -7.51 -10.55
CA ASN A 294 -5.55 -8.62 -10.03
C ASN A 294 -4.43 -9.06 -10.98
N CYS A 295 -4.66 -9.06 -12.30
CA CYS A 295 -3.62 -9.33 -13.29
C CYS A 295 -2.52 -8.27 -13.24
N ASN A 296 -2.91 -6.99 -13.27
CA ASN A 296 -1.98 -5.85 -13.20
C ASN A 296 -1.14 -5.87 -11.91
N LEU A 297 -1.76 -6.17 -10.77
CA LEU A 297 -1.06 -6.29 -9.49
C LEU A 297 -0.06 -7.45 -9.49
N ARG A 298 -0.41 -8.59 -10.10
CA ARG A 298 0.53 -9.72 -10.23
C ARG A 298 1.73 -9.38 -11.11
N GLU A 299 1.51 -8.67 -12.22
CA GLU A 299 2.58 -8.17 -13.08
C GLU A 299 3.49 -7.19 -12.36
N PHE A 300 2.92 -6.23 -11.62
CA PHE A 300 3.68 -5.27 -10.83
C PHE A 300 4.51 -5.96 -9.73
N VAL A 301 3.93 -6.94 -9.02
CA VAL A 301 4.66 -7.76 -8.05
C VAL A 301 5.81 -8.52 -8.72
N GLN A 302 5.61 -9.05 -9.92
CA GLN A 302 6.67 -9.74 -10.66
C GLN A 302 7.79 -8.77 -11.07
N GLU A 303 7.46 -7.57 -11.52
CA GLU A 303 8.43 -6.53 -11.83
C GLU A 303 9.25 -6.14 -10.58
N LEU A 304 8.59 -5.95 -9.44
CA LEU A 304 9.24 -5.67 -8.17
C LEU A 304 10.17 -6.82 -7.72
N LYS A 305 9.75 -8.08 -7.90
CA LYS A 305 10.60 -9.25 -7.63
C LYS A 305 11.87 -9.24 -8.49
N VAL A 306 11.76 -8.93 -9.78
CA VAL A 306 12.92 -8.83 -10.68
C VAL A 306 13.84 -7.67 -10.27
N LYS A 307 13.28 -6.51 -9.91
CA LYS A 307 14.07 -5.37 -9.39
C LYS A 307 14.77 -5.72 -8.08
N LEU A 308 14.12 -6.47 -7.20
CA LEU A 308 14.71 -6.94 -5.94
C LEU A 308 15.86 -7.93 -6.18
N ALA A 309 15.69 -8.89 -7.09
CA ALA A 309 16.76 -9.82 -7.48
C ALA A 309 18.00 -9.07 -8.00
N LYS A 310 17.81 -8.11 -8.91
CA LYS A 310 18.91 -7.27 -9.43
C LYS A 310 19.63 -6.49 -8.33
N ARG A 311 18.89 -5.97 -7.34
CA ARG A 311 19.48 -5.29 -6.18
C ARG A 311 20.28 -6.27 -5.31
N ASN A 312 19.77 -7.47 -5.09
CA ASN A 312 20.49 -8.50 -4.33
C ASN A 312 21.78 -8.94 -5.02
N ASP A 313 21.77 -9.08 -6.35
CA ASP A 313 22.98 -9.37 -7.14
C ASP A 313 24.03 -8.28 -6.94
N MET A 314 23.63 -7.00 -7.05
CA MET A 314 24.50 -5.85 -6.81
C MET A 314 25.06 -5.81 -5.38
N ILE A 315 24.23 -6.14 -4.38
CA ILE A 315 24.68 -6.25 -2.98
C ILE A 315 25.72 -7.37 -2.85
N GLY A 316 25.53 -8.50 -3.54
CA GLY A 316 26.51 -9.60 -3.61
C GLY A 316 27.85 -9.16 -4.20
N ASP A 317 27.82 -8.42 -5.32
CA ASP A 317 29.01 -7.89 -5.98
C ASP A 317 29.75 -6.88 -5.09
N LEU A 318 29.03 -5.95 -4.47
CA LEU A 318 29.60 -4.98 -3.54
C LEU A 318 30.19 -5.66 -2.31
N LYS A 319 29.52 -6.67 -1.75
CA LYS A 319 30.05 -7.45 -0.62
C LYS A 319 31.34 -8.17 -0.99
N SER A 320 31.41 -8.74 -2.19
CA SER A 320 32.62 -9.40 -2.71
C SER A 320 33.76 -8.39 -2.94
N GLN A 321 33.45 -7.17 -3.39
CA GLN A 321 34.43 -6.08 -3.50
C GLN A 321 34.96 -5.65 -2.12
N VAL A 322 34.07 -5.46 -1.14
CA VAL A 322 34.46 -5.12 0.24
C VAL A 322 35.37 -6.19 0.81
N GLN A 323 35.04 -7.48 0.64
CA GLN A 323 35.89 -8.58 1.11
C GLN A 323 37.27 -8.59 0.44
N ARG A 324 37.35 -8.34 -0.87
CA ARG A 324 38.64 -8.22 -1.58
C ARG A 324 39.48 -7.06 -1.04
N LEU A 325 38.89 -5.88 -0.91
CA LEU A 325 39.59 -4.70 -0.39
C LEU A 325 40.04 -4.89 1.06
N GLN A 326 39.23 -5.56 1.89
CA GLN A 326 39.62 -5.90 3.26
C GLN A 326 40.85 -6.82 3.29
N MET A 327 40.90 -7.83 2.41
CA MET A 327 42.05 -8.72 2.29
C MET A 327 43.31 -7.96 1.82
N GLU A 328 43.17 -7.08 0.83
CA GLU A 328 44.26 -6.24 0.31
C GLU A 328 44.80 -5.27 1.38
N VAL A 329 43.92 -4.69 2.20
CA VAL A 329 44.32 -3.84 3.33
C VAL A 329 45.12 -4.63 4.35
N VAL A 330 44.68 -5.84 4.71
CA VAL A 330 45.43 -6.71 5.65
C VAL A 330 46.80 -7.07 5.06
N GLU A 331 46.85 -7.43 3.79
CA GLU A 331 48.11 -7.74 3.11
C GLU A 331 49.06 -6.53 3.13
N CYS A 332 48.57 -5.34 2.77
CA CYS A 332 49.35 -4.10 2.84
C CYS A 332 49.85 -3.83 4.26
N GLN A 333 49.02 -4.01 5.30
CA GLN A 333 49.42 -3.84 6.69
C GLN A 333 50.55 -4.80 7.08
N THR A 334 50.48 -6.07 6.66
CA THR A 334 51.57 -7.03 6.92
C THR A 334 52.86 -6.65 6.21
N GLN A 335 52.78 -6.15 4.97
CA GLN A 335 53.94 -5.68 4.23
C GLN A 335 54.56 -4.44 4.88
N VAL A 336 53.75 -3.47 5.30
CA VAL A 336 54.23 -2.26 6.00
C VAL A 336 54.98 -2.65 7.28
N LYS A 337 54.41 -3.51 8.13
CA LYS A 337 55.09 -3.98 9.35
C LYS A 337 56.44 -4.62 9.04
N LYS A 338 56.50 -5.51 8.05
CA LYS A 338 57.75 -6.15 7.63
C LYS A 338 58.79 -5.11 7.20
N ARG A 339 58.39 -4.09 6.43
CA ARG A 339 59.31 -3.01 6.00
C ARG A 339 59.73 -2.12 7.16
N GLU A 340 58.88 -1.90 8.15
CA GLU A 340 59.23 -1.17 9.37
C GLU A 340 60.27 -1.93 10.20
N ASP A 341 60.12 -3.25 10.35
CA ASP A 341 61.09 -4.10 11.03
C ASP A 341 62.45 -4.08 10.30
N GLU A 342 62.45 -4.24 8.98
CA GLU A 342 63.66 -4.14 8.15
C GLU A 342 64.33 -2.76 8.27
N ARG A 343 63.53 -1.68 8.26
CA ARG A 343 64.03 -0.31 8.47
C ARG A 343 64.65 -0.15 9.85
N SER A 344 64.04 -0.70 10.91
CA SER A 344 64.57 -0.62 12.27
C SER A 344 65.93 -1.32 12.38
N VAL A 345 66.09 -2.49 11.76
CA VAL A 345 67.36 -3.22 11.76
C VAL A 345 68.44 -2.43 11.02
N LEU A 346 68.12 -1.88 9.85
CA LEU A 346 69.06 -1.05 9.09
C LEU A 346 69.43 0.22 9.84
N GLN A 347 68.47 0.85 10.53
CA GLN A 347 68.71 2.04 11.34
C GLN A 347 69.69 1.75 12.48
N SER A 348 69.51 0.66 13.24
CA SER A 348 70.47 0.26 14.26
C SER A 348 71.87 -0.02 13.67
N LYS A 349 71.95 -0.52 12.43
CA LYS A 349 73.24 -0.74 11.77
C LYS A 349 73.92 0.56 11.37
N VAL A 350 73.16 1.56 10.92
CA VAL A 350 73.68 2.90 10.65
C VAL A 350 74.24 3.53 11.93
N GLU A 351 73.49 3.48 13.03
CA GLU A 351 73.94 4.00 14.33
C GLU A 351 75.23 3.32 14.82
N GLU A 352 75.35 2.00 14.65
CA GLU A 352 76.57 1.25 14.98
C GLU A 352 77.77 1.70 14.12
N LEU A 353 77.55 1.86 12.80
CA LEU A 353 78.59 2.31 11.88
C LEU A 353 79.03 3.75 12.19
N GLU A 354 78.11 4.66 12.48
CA GLU A 354 78.42 6.04 12.90
C GLU A 354 79.27 6.08 14.17
N CYS A 355 78.94 5.25 15.18
CA CYS A 355 79.75 5.13 16.39
C CYS A 355 81.17 4.63 16.07
N SER A 356 81.28 3.63 15.20
CA SER A 356 82.58 3.08 14.79
C SER A 356 83.41 4.08 13.97
N GLU A 357 82.77 4.85 13.09
CA GLU A 357 83.40 5.90 12.30
C GLU A 357 83.96 6.99 13.24
N GLN A 358 83.15 7.47 14.19
CA GLN A 358 83.58 8.48 15.14
C GLN A 358 84.77 7.99 15.98
N HIS A 359 84.77 6.71 16.37
CA HIS A 359 85.89 6.10 17.08
C HIS A 359 87.18 6.12 16.25
N VAL A 360 87.11 5.71 14.97
CA VAL A 360 88.26 5.74 14.05
C VAL A 360 88.74 7.17 13.79
N LYS A 361 87.82 8.13 13.64
CA LYS A 361 88.14 9.55 13.44
C LYS A 361 88.95 10.13 14.60
N VAL A 362 88.52 9.87 15.84
CA VAL A 362 89.27 10.29 17.05
C VAL A 362 90.65 9.62 17.10
N ALA A 363 90.76 8.35 16.75
CA ALA A 363 92.04 7.65 16.70
C ALA A 363 92.99 8.25 15.64
N LEU A 364 92.45 8.64 14.48
CA LEU A 364 93.18 9.30 13.41
C LEU A 364 93.69 10.69 13.85
N GLU A 365 92.84 11.51 14.47
CA GLU A 365 93.22 12.84 14.99
C GLU A 365 94.34 12.75 16.05
N HIS A 366 94.26 11.76 16.94
CA HIS A 366 95.31 11.46 17.91
C HIS A 366 96.63 11.08 17.21
N LEU A 367 96.57 10.20 16.20
CA LEU A 367 97.74 9.77 15.46
C LEU A 367 98.36 10.93 14.65
N GLN A 368 97.53 11.76 14.02
CA GLN A 368 97.94 12.96 13.29
C GLN A 368 98.64 13.96 14.23
N SER A 369 98.09 14.20 15.42
CA SER A 369 98.71 15.04 16.45
C SER A 369 100.07 14.49 16.89
N ARG A 370 100.18 13.17 17.05
CA ARG A 370 101.45 12.51 17.40
C ARG A 370 102.49 12.64 16.28
N PHE A 371 102.09 12.45 15.01
CA PHE A 371 102.97 12.68 13.86
C PHE A 371 103.38 14.15 13.74
N GLY A 372 102.48 15.10 13.99
CA GLY A 372 102.82 16.52 14.04
C GLY A 372 103.90 16.82 15.07
N ARG A 373 103.82 16.23 16.27
CA ARG A 373 104.88 16.34 17.29
C ARG A 373 106.21 15.72 16.84
N PHE A 374 106.18 14.56 16.19
CA PHE A 374 107.39 13.94 15.66
C PHE A 374 108.03 14.78 14.55
N ARG A 375 107.22 15.29 13.61
CA ARG A 375 107.65 16.22 12.57
C ARG A 375 108.32 17.45 13.17
N SER A 376 107.72 18.08 14.19
CA SER A 376 108.32 19.21 14.88
C SER A 376 109.67 18.85 15.52
N LYS A 377 109.82 17.67 16.14
CA LYS A 377 111.10 17.20 16.68
C LYS A 377 112.16 16.99 15.60
N ILE A 378 111.78 16.44 14.45
CA ILE A 378 112.68 16.27 13.29
C ILE A 378 113.15 17.62 12.78
N ILE A 379 112.23 18.56 12.56
CA ILE A 379 112.56 19.91 12.11
C ILE A 379 113.49 20.60 13.12
N GLN A 380 113.18 20.52 14.43
CA GLN A 380 114.04 21.06 15.47
C GLN A 380 115.44 20.43 15.45
N ALA A 381 115.54 19.10 15.32
CA ALA A 381 116.83 18.40 15.30
C ALA A 381 117.65 18.72 14.03
N ALA A 382 116.99 18.90 12.89
CA ALA A 382 117.66 19.22 11.62
C ALA A 382 118.11 20.68 11.55
N PHE A 383 117.24 21.63 11.91
CA PHE A 383 117.49 23.06 11.63
C PHE A 383 117.97 23.87 12.83
N ASN A 384 117.93 23.33 14.05
CA ASN A 384 118.59 23.96 15.21
C ASN A 384 120.01 23.41 15.47
N ALA A 385 120.54 22.59 14.55
CA ALA A 385 121.92 22.13 14.62
C ALA A 385 122.90 23.30 14.35
N PRO A 386 124.02 23.42 15.09
CA PRO A 386 124.99 24.51 14.88
C PRO A 386 125.50 24.55 13.43
N GLY A 387 125.33 25.69 12.75
CA GLY A 387 125.79 25.92 11.38
C GLY A 387 124.78 25.68 10.26
N VAL A 388 123.57 25.16 10.57
CA VAL A 388 122.49 24.97 9.58
C VAL A 388 121.64 26.24 9.48
N LYS A 389 121.31 26.68 8.25
CA LYS A 389 120.46 27.86 8.02
C LYS A 389 119.01 27.56 8.41
N VAL A 390 118.43 28.38 9.29
CA VAL A 390 117.03 28.25 9.71
C VAL A 390 116.10 28.61 8.54
N PRO A 391 115.15 27.74 8.14
CA PRO A 391 114.24 28.01 7.03
C PRO A 391 113.22 29.12 7.37
N GLN A 392 112.93 29.99 6.40
CA GLN A 392 112.04 31.15 6.55
C GLN A 392 110.58 30.86 6.14
N THR A 393 110.30 29.68 5.61
CA THR A 393 108.97 29.24 5.11
C THR A 393 108.63 27.84 5.62
N GLU A 394 107.36 27.43 5.51
CA GLU A 394 106.93 26.08 5.88
C GLU A 394 107.72 25.02 5.10
N ILE A 395 108.40 24.13 5.84
CA ILE A 395 109.27 23.09 5.26
C ILE A 395 108.43 21.85 4.97
N PRO A 396 108.35 21.36 3.73
CA PRO A 396 107.68 20.11 3.41
C PRO A 396 108.45 18.89 3.99
N ASP A 397 107.73 17.82 4.30
CA ASP A 397 108.29 16.65 5.03
C ASP A 397 109.49 16.02 4.34
N HIS A 398 109.49 15.97 3.01
CA HIS A 398 110.62 15.43 2.24
C HIS A 398 111.90 16.26 2.43
N GLU A 399 111.79 17.58 2.46
CA GLU A 399 112.92 18.50 2.62
C GLU A 399 113.48 18.45 4.05
N ALA A 400 112.60 18.32 5.06
CA ALA A 400 113.03 18.14 6.44
C ALA A 400 113.81 16.82 6.65
N LEU A 401 113.35 15.74 6.01
CA LEU A 401 114.03 14.44 6.04
C LEU A 401 115.37 14.50 5.29
N GLU A 402 115.42 15.15 4.13
CA GLU A 402 116.65 15.32 3.35
C GLU A 402 117.70 16.12 4.14
N ALA A 403 117.30 17.19 4.81
CA ALA A 403 118.19 17.95 5.69
C ALA A 403 118.73 17.11 6.86
N MET A 404 117.86 16.30 7.50
CA MET A 404 118.28 15.40 8.58
C MET A 404 119.25 14.33 8.07
N GLN A 405 119.00 13.76 6.88
CA GLN A 405 119.88 12.80 6.22
C GLN A 405 121.26 13.41 5.90
N LYS A 406 121.28 14.65 5.41
CA LYS A 406 122.51 15.40 5.14
C LYS A 406 123.34 15.60 6.41
N ILE A 407 122.71 15.99 7.52
CA ILE A 407 123.40 16.15 8.81
C ILE A 407 123.97 14.81 9.31
N ILE A 408 123.23 13.72 9.14
CA ILE A 408 123.71 12.37 9.49
C ILE A 408 124.94 12.01 8.66
N ALA A 409 124.89 12.23 7.33
CA ALA A 409 126.00 11.96 6.43
C ALA A 409 127.25 12.80 6.81
N GLU A 410 127.09 14.11 6.98
CA GLU A 410 128.18 15.01 7.40
C GLU A 410 128.78 14.58 8.73
N ARG A 411 127.95 14.29 9.75
CA ARG A 411 128.44 13.81 11.06
C ARG A 411 129.15 12.46 10.94
N SER A 412 128.70 11.57 10.07
CA SER A 412 129.35 10.28 9.85
C SER A 412 130.71 10.43 9.16
N ASP A 413 130.82 11.32 8.18
CA ASP A 413 132.07 11.66 7.50
C ASP A 413 133.06 12.29 8.49
N TYR A 414 132.62 13.26 9.29
CA TYR A 414 133.44 13.86 10.35
C TYR A 414 133.88 12.83 11.41
N HIS A 415 132.98 11.94 11.82
CA HIS A 415 133.32 10.86 12.75
C HIS A 415 134.39 9.92 12.16
N GLN A 416 134.27 9.58 10.87
CA GLN A 416 135.26 8.77 10.17
C GLN A 416 136.62 9.50 10.04
N GLN A 417 136.61 10.80 9.74
CA GLN A 417 137.81 11.64 9.74
C GLN A 417 138.48 11.68 11.12
N LEU A 418 137.71 11.90 12.20
CA LEU A 418 138.24 11.90 13.58
C LEU A 418 138.85 10.54 13.96
N LYS A 419 138.22 9.45 13.53
CA LYS A 419 138.74 8.09 13.71
C LYS A 419 140.05 7.85 12.93
N GLN A 420 140.16 8.36 11.71
CA GLN A 420 141.39 8.30 10.91
C GLN A 420 142.53 9.13 11.54
N MET A 421 142.20 10.23 12.21
CA MET A 421 143.15 11.10 12.92
C MET A 421 143.53 10.58 14.32
N GLY A 422 143.15 9.34 14.68
CA GLY A 422 143.57 8.68 15.92
C GLY A 422 142.82 9.14 17.19
N VAL A 423 141.75 9.94 17.05
CA VAL A 423 140.93 10.36 18.18
C VAL A 423 139.98 9.21 18.58
N LYS A 424 139.94 8.85 19.87
CA LYS A 424 139.06 7.78 20.37
C LYS A 424 137.61 8.28 20.42
N VAL A 425 136.78 7.87 19.47
CA VAL A 425 135.38 8.33 19.32
C VAL A 425 134.38 7.22 19.71
N PRO A 426 133.29 7.51 20.45
CA PRO A 426 132.26 6.51 20.82
C PRO A 426 131.51 5.92 19.61
N PRO A 427 131.03 4.66 19.66
CA PRO A 427 130.31 4.03 18.54
C PRO A 427 129.02 4.77 18.15
N LEU A 428 128.77 4.97 16.85
CA LEU A 428 127.62 5.73 16.33
C LEU A 428 126.26 5.02 16.43
N HIS A 429 126.21 3.74 16.81
CA HIS A 429 124.97 2.97 16.91
C HIS A 429 124.88 2.22 18.23
N SER A 430 124.16 2.79 19.20
CA SER A 430 123.62 2.06 20.35
C SER A 430 122.19 1.63 20.01
N SER A 431 122.03 0.36 19.63
CA SER A 431 120.70 -0.20 19.33
C SER A 431 119.96 -0.50 20.64
N GLU A 432 119.16 0.44 21.13
CA GLU A 432 118.11 0.14 22.10
C GLU A 432 116.79 -0.09 21.33
N ASN A 433 116.54 -1.37 21.02
CA ASN A 433 115.26 -1.85 20.56
C ASN A 433 114.22 -1.76 21.70
N ASN A 434 113.43 -0.69 21.73
CA ASN A 434 112.19 -0.67 22.51
C ASN A 434 111.07 -1.34 21.70
N LYS A 435 110.84 -2.63 21.96
CA LYS A 435 109.61 -3.36 21.61
C LYS A 435 108.41 -2.68 22.29
N PRO A 436 107.34 -2.32 21.55
CA PRO A 436 106.01 -2.25 22.14
C PRO A 436 105.45 -3.67 22.21
N THR A 437 105.09 -4.08 23.41
CA THR A 437 104.35 -5.30 23.73
C THR A 437 103.02 -5.33 22.98
N SER A 438 102.78 -6.46 22.30
CA SER A 438 101.47 -6.84 21.81
C SER A 438 100.51 -7.04 22.98
N SER A 439 99.45 -6.23 23.09
CA SER A 439 98.25 -6.60 23.83
C SER A 439 97.18 -7.04 22.85
N ALA A 440 96.80 -8.31 22.98
CA ALA A 440 95.79 -8.99 22.20
C ALA A 440 94.39 -8.36 22.36
N PRO A 441 93.49 -8.52 21.38
CA PRO A 441 92.14 -7.96 21.43
C PRO A 441 91.27 -8.75 22.43
N LYS A 442 90.68 -8.04 23.39
CA LYS A 442 89.55 -8.56 24.17
C LYS A 442 88.34 -8.64 23.23
N LYS A 443 87.92 -9.87 22.95
CA LYS A 443 86.56 -10.18 22.52
C LYS A 443 85.59 -9.63 23.56
N ASN A 444 84.80 -8.63 23.19
CA ASN A 444 83.56 -8.33 23.89
C ASN A 444 82.40 -8.82 23.03
N LYS A 445 81.52 -9.53 23.74
CA LYS A 445 80.25 -10.12 23.30
C LYS A 445 79.31 -9.11 22.68
#